data_AF-A0A809PI00-F1
#
_entry.id   AF-A0A809PI00-F1
#
_cell.length_a   1.000
_cell.length_b   1.000
_cell.length_c   1.000
_cell.angle_alpha   90.00
_cell.angle_beta   90.00
_cell.angle_gamma   90.00
#
_symmetry.space_group_name_H-M   'P 1'
#
loop_
_entity.id
_entity.type
_entity.pdbx_description
1 polymer ?
#
loop_
_entity_poly.entity_id
_entity_poly.type
_entity_poly.pdbx_seq_one_letter_code
_entity_poly.pdbx_strand_id
1 'polypeptide(L)'
;MEADTSRNEQLQQVSELSLSTAHFAQFLQKEIYEGASLNKAMRRLRKLVVCTLIKRDLCSQADLNEVITTISLFADFVVQQHLQALNAEMQAMHGTPIGEESGKQQAMIVLGMGKLGGYELNVSSDIDLIFCYAEDGETQTTDSSQRSLSNHEYFSRLGKKLIAAISEVTEDGYSFRVDMALRPNGASGPLVASFNMIEEYFLIQGREWERYAWVKARAMTGNDYDIAALEKSSALSSIVVILIMARLIPCAPCMPRYGQKSCARKPNIQSAAITSSLDVVAYERWNFWHRFSN
;
A
#
# COMPACT_ATOMS: atom_id res chain seq x y z
N MET A 1 -0.94 39.22 5.66
CA MET A 1 -1.36 37.81 5.82
C MET A 1 -0.35 37.19 6.78
N GLU A 2 -0.53 37.43 8.08
CA GLU A 2 0.36 36.87 9.10
C GLU A 2 0.20 35.36 9.09
N ALA A 3 1.25 34.65 8.67
CA ALA A 3 1.29 33.21 8.80
C ALA A 3 1.25 32.89 10.29
N ASP A 4 0.23 32.13 10.69
CA ASP A 4 -0.03 31.60 12.04
C ASP A 4 1.27 31.21 12.76
N THR A 5 1.77 32.09 13.63
CA THR A 5 3.10 32.00 14.26
C THR A 5 3.28 30.69 15.02
N SER A 6 2.18 30.17 15.58
CA SER A 6 2.12 28.87 16.26
C SER A 6 2.47 27.69 15.35
N ARG A 7 2.03 27.70 14.08
CA ARG A 7 2.38 26.64 13.12
C ARG A 7 3.84 26.69 12.69
N ASN A 8 4.42 27.87 12.58
CA ASN A 8 5.83 28.02 12.23
C ASN A 8 6.75 27.51 13.34
N GLU A 9 6.41 27.80 14.61
CA GLU A 9 7.12 27.28 15.78
C GLU A 9 7.01 25.76 15.88
N GLN A 10 5.82 25.20 15.66
CA GLN A 10 5.63 23.75 15.58
C GLN A 10 6.48 23.12 14.47
N LEU A 11 6.47 23.70 13.27
CA LEU A 11 7.29 23.20 12.16
C LEU A 11 8.78 23.27 12.50
N GLN A 12 9.22 24.30 13.23
CA GLN A 12 10.61 24.44 13.64
C GLN A 12 11.03 23.33 14.60
N GLN A 13 10.24 23.07 15.64
CA GLN A 13 10.50 21.99 16.59
C GLN A 13 10.48 20.61 15.91
N VAL A 14 9.48 20.35 15.04
CA VAL A 14 9.32 19.06 14.38
C VAL A 14 10.42 18.80 13.35
N SER A 15 10.94 19.85 12.69
CA SER A 15 12.03 19.72 11.71
C SER A 15 13.36 19.29 12.28
N GLU A 16 13.57 19.44 13.60
CA GLU A 16 14.77 18.94 14.27
C GLU A 16 14.73 17.42 14.48
N LEU A 17 13.55 16.80 14.37
CA LEU A 17 13.34 15.37 14.57
C LEU A 17 13.36 14.60 13.25
N SER A 18 13.91 13.38 13.29
CA SER A 18 13.62 12.38 12.26
C SER A 18 12.26 11.75 12.55
N LEU A 19 11.34 11.85 11.58
CA LEU A 19 9.95 11.45 11.78
C LEU A 19 9.82 9.92 11.77
N SER A 20 8.94 9.43 12.66
CA SER A 20 8.66 8.01 12.80
C SER A 20 7.15 7.79 12.94
N THR A 21 6.72 6.54 12.89
CA THR A 21 5.30 6.18 13.08
C THR A 21 4.75 6.63 14.42
N ALA A 22 5.57 6.66 15.48
CA ALA A 22 5.18 7.19 16.79
C ALA A 22 4.85 8.69 16.74
N HIS A 23 5.67 9.47 16.02
CA HIS A 23 5.40 10.90 15.81
C HIS A 23 4.10 11.12 15.02
N PHE A 24 3.85 10.31 13.98
CA PHE A 24 2.60 10.38 13.21
C PHE A 24 1.37 10.13 14.10
N ALA A 25 1.42 9.09 14.94
CA ALA A 25 0.35 8.76 15.88
C ALA A 25 0.09 9.90 16.88
N GLN A 26 1.15 10.47 17.46
CA GLN A 26 1.04 11.59 18.39
C GLN A 26 0.38 12.83 17.75
N PHE A 27 0.83 13.22 16.55
CA PHE A 27 0.25 14.38 15.85
C PHE A 27 -1.18 14.13 15.39
N LEU A 28 -1.48 12.92 14.92
CA LEU A 28 -2.84 12.54 14.55
C LEU A 28 -3.78 12.60 15.76
N GLN A 29 -3.36 12.05 16.90
CA GLN A 29 -4.15 12.04 18.12
C GLN A 29 -4.43 13.46 18.62
N LYS A 30 -3.47 14.37 18.50
CA LYS A 30 -3.65 15.79 18.84
C LYS A 30 -4.76 16.43 17.99
N GLU A 31 -4.70 16.30 16.66
CA GLU A 31 -5.71 16.87 15.77
C GLU A 31 -7.11 16.29 16.03
N ILE A 32 -7.20 14.98 16.30
CA ILE A 32 -8.47 14.33 16.63
C ILE A 32 -9.01 14.82 17.98
N TYR A 33 -8.15 14.99 19.00
CA TYR A 33 -8.53 15.54 20.30
C TYR A 33 -9.05 16.99 20.20
N GLU A 34 -8.49 17.77 19.28
CA GLU A 34 -8.95 19.12 18.94
C GLU A 34 -10.25 19.13 18.10
N GLY A 35 -10.84 17.96 17.84
CA GLY A 35 -12.15 17.80 17.21
C GLY A 35 -12.12 17.62 15.69
N ALA A 36 -10.94 17.46 15.07
CA ALA A 36 -10.87 17.16 13.64
C ALA A 36 -11.34 15.73 13.35
N SER A 37 -12.08 15.54 12.25
CA SER A 37 -12.35 14.20 11.73
C SER A 37 -11.07 13.53 11.25
N LEU A 38 -11.02 12.19 11.23
CA LEU A 38 -9.85 11.42 10.80
C LEU A 38 -9.32 11.88 9.43
N ASN A 39 -10.21 12.07 8.45
CA ASN A 39 -9.83 12.52 7.11
C ASN A 39 -9.18 13.92 7.12
N LYS A 40 -9.71 14.85 7.92
CA LYS A 40 -9.17 16.21 8.05
C LYS A 40 -7.81 16.21 8.77
N ALA A 41 -7.75 15.51 9.91
CA ALA A 41 -6.54 15.35 10.70
C ALA A 41 -5.40 14.73 9.88
N MET A 42 -5.69 13.67 9.10
CA MET A 42 -4.69 12.99 8.29
C MET A 42 -4.13 13.86 7.16
N ARG A 43 -4.98 14.67 6.49
CA ARG A 43 -4.55 15.60 5.45
C ARG A 43 -3.68 16.73 6.01
N ARG A 44 -4.00 17.23 7.21
CA ARG A 44 -3.14 18.19 7.93
C ARG A 44 -1.81 17.57 8.34
N LEU A 45 -1.84 16.33 8.83
CA LEU A 45 -0.64 15.58 9.15
C LEU A 45 0.26 15.39 7.92
N ARG A 46 -0.30 15.04 6.75
CA ARG A 46 0.48 14.99 5.50
C ARG A 46 1.21 16.31 5.24
N LYS A 47 0.51 17.44 5.35
CA LYS A 47 1.11 18.77 5.14
C LYS A 47 2.29 18.98 6.09
N LEU A 48 2.12 18.66 7.38
CA LEU A 48 3.18 18.74 8.38
C LEU A 48 4.39 17.85 8.02
N VAL A 49 4.15 16.56 7.70
CA VAL A 49 5.21 15.60 7.35
C VAL A 49 5.99 16.06 6.11
N VAL A 50 5.29 16.46 5.05
CA VAL A 50 5.92 16.91 3.80
C VAL A 50 6.71 18.21 4.01
N CYS A 51 6.14 19.20 4.71
CA CYS A 51 6.87 20.43 5.04
C CYS A 51 8.12 20.16 5.89
N THR A 52 8.03 19.23 6.83
CA THR A 52 9.15 18.81 7.67
C THR A 52 10.26 18.19 6.83
N LEU A 53 9.92 17.25 5.95
CA LEU A 53 10.88 16.61 5.03
C LEU A 53 11.54 17.62 4.09
N ILE A 54 10.76 18.53 3.48
CA ILE A 54 11.29 19.59 2.61
C ILE A 54 12.29 20.46 3.38
N LYS A 55 11.95 20.88 4.60
CA LYS A 55 12.85 21.71 5.42
C LYS A 55 14.13 20.96 5.77
N ARG A 56 14.03 19.70 6.20
CA ARG A 56 15.19 18.87 6.55
C ARG A 56 16.11 18.62 5.35
N ASP A 57 15.55 18.30 4.19
CA ASP A 57 16.29 18.09 2.94
C ASP A 57 17.02 19.37 2.50
N LEU A 58 16.33 20.51 2.46
CA LEU A 58 16.93 21.81 2.11
C LEU A 58 18.00 22.28 3.11
N CYS A 59 17.89 21.88 4.38
CA CYS A 59 18.89 22.14 5.41
C CYS A 59 20.00 21.07 5.49
N SER A 60 19.99 20.07 4.59
CA SER A 60 20.93 18.94 4.60
C SER A 60 20.93 18.15 5.93
N GLN A 61 19.78 18.12 6.60
CA GLN A 61 19.55 17.40 7.86
C GLN A 61 18.91 16.01 7.65
N ALA A 62 18.43 15.73 6.44
CA ALA A 62 17.93 14.43 6.00
C ALA A 62 18.62 14.02 4.72
N ASP A 63 18.96 12.73 4.60
CA ASP A 63 19.41 12.16 3.34
C ASP A 63 18.24 11.58 2.53
N LEU A 64 18.51 11.14 1.30
CA LEU A 64 17.48 10.55 0.44
C LEU A 64 16.79 9.35 1.09
N ASN A 65 17.53 8.53 1.85
CA ASN A 65 17.00 7.33 2.48
C ASN A 65 15.98 7.69 3.57
N GLU A 66 16.29 8.68 4.41
CA GLU A 66 15.35 9.22 5.40
C GLU A 66 14.07 9.71 4.71
N VAL A 67 14.20 10.48 3.62
CA VAL A 67 13.02 11.04 2.91
C VAL A 67 12.11 9.93 2.36
N ILE A 68 12.66 8.98 1.59
CA ILE A 68 11.87 7.92 0.96
C ILE A 68 11.31 6.92 1.97
N THR A 69 12.06 6.62 3.03
CA THR A 69 11.59 5.74 4.11
C THR A 69 10.47 6.42 4.89
N THR A 70 10.65 7.69 5.28
CA THR A 70 9.64 8.43 6.06
C THR A 70 8.32 8.54 5.31
N ILE A 71 8.34 8.90 4.01
CA ILE A 71 7.09 9.01 3.25
C ILE A 71 6.45 7.64 3.00
N SER A 72 7.24 6.58 2.85
CA SER A 72 6.72 5.21 2.72
C SER A 72 6.05 4.75 4.02
N LEU A 73 6.68 4.98 5.18
CA LEU A 73 6.10 4.71 6.50
C LEU A 73 4.85 5.56 6.75
N PHE A 74 4.82 6.80 6.26
CA PHE A 74 3.64 7.64 6.35
C PHE A 74 2.48 7.10 5.51
N ALA A 75 2.76 6.57 4.31
CA ALA A 75 1.75 5.90 3.48
C ALA A 75 1.18 4.64 4.17
N ASP A 76 2.04 3.82 4.78
CA ASP A 76 1.63 2.67 5.60
C ASP A 76 0.69 3.11 6.73
N PHE A 77 1.10 4.13 7.49
CA PHE A 77 0.32 4.68 8.59
C PHE A 77 -1.05 5.18 8.13
N VAL A 78 -1.11 5.97 7.04
CA VAL A 78 -2.37 6.47 6.48
C VAL A 78 -3.32 5.33 6.13
N VAL A 79 -2.83 4.31 5.41
CA VAL A 79 -3.65 3.16 5.00
C VAL A 79 -4.16 2.39 6.20
N GLN A 80 -3.28 2.08 7.18
CA GLN A 80 -3.66 1.33 8.38
C GLN A 80 -4.73 2.04 9.20
N GLN A 81 -4.56 3.35 9.46
CA GLN A 81 -5.50 4.12 10.28
C GLN A 81 -6.88 4.24 9.62
N HIS A 82 -6.93 4.56 8.32
CA HIS A 82 -8.20 4.63 7.60
C HIS A 82 -8.87 3.27 7.47
N LEU A 83 -8.11 2.21 7.18
CA LEU A 83 -8.66 0.87 7.08
C LEU A 83 -9.29 0.44 8.41
N GLN A 84 -8.60 0.65 9.53
CA GLN A 84 -9.11 0.30 10.85
C GLN A 84 -10.43 1.01 11.16
N ALA A 85 -10.48 2.33 10.96
CA ALA A 85 -11.68 3.13 11.23
C ALA A 85 -12.85 2.72 10.33
N LEU A 86 -12.62 2.59 9.03
CA LEU A 86 -13.66 2.22 8.07
C LEU A 86 -14.15 0.79 8.25
N ASN A 87 -13.25 -0.13 8.63
CA ASN A 87 -13.62 -1.51 8.93
C ASN A 87 -14.52 -1.57 10.17
N ALA A 88 -14.22 -0.81 11.23
CA ALA A 88 -15.08 -0.72 12.41
C ALA A 88 -16.49 -0.21 12.06
N GLU A 89 -16.60 0.83 11.24
CA GLU A 89 -17.90 1.32 10.73
C GLU A 89 -18.64 0.26 9.92
N MET A 90 -17.95 -0.42 9.00
CA MET A 90 -18.53 -1.46 8.17
C MET A 90 -18.98 -2.67 9.01
N GLN A 91 -18.21 -3.08 10.03
CA GLN A 91 -18.58 -4.14 10.96
C GLN A 91 -19.82 -3.78 11.77
N ALA A 92 -19.97 -2.53 12.20
CA ALA A 92 -21.16 -2.08 12.92
C ALA A 92 -22.43 -2.20 12.06
N MET A 93 -22.35 -1.97 10.74
CA MET A 93 -23.50 -2.02 9.82
C MET A 93 -23.78 -3.40 9.23
N HIS A 94 -22.75 -4.20 9.00
CA HIS A 94 -22.84 -5.42 8.20
C HIS A 94 -22.41 -6.69 8.94
N GLY A 95 -21.89 -6.57 10.17
CA GLY A 95 -21.33 -7.70 10.89
C GLY A 95 -19.89 -8.00 10.48
N THR A 96 -19.36 -9.12 10.97
CA THR A 96 -17.95 -9.48 10.83
C THR A 96 -17.78 -10.46 9.66
N PRO A 97 -16.90 -10.18 8.67
CA PRO A 97 -16.61 -11.13 7.59
C PRO A 97 -16.07 -12.45 8.13
N ILE A 98 -16.68 -13.59 7.78
CA ILE A 98 -16.25 -14.93 8.18
C ILE A 98 -15.96 -15.77 6.92
N GLY A 99 -14.90 -16.58 6.94
CA GLY A 99 -14.56 -17.51 5.87
C GLY A 99 -15.49 -18.72 5.87
N GLU A 100 -15.93 -19.15 4.71
CA GLU A 100 -16.86 -20.29 4.52
C GLU A 100 -16.26 -21.65 4.93
N GLU A 101 -15.04 -21.94 4.50
CA GLU A 101 -14.25 -23.13 4.80
C GLU A 101 -13.61 -23.07 6.19
N SER A 102 -12.99 -21.94 6.56
CA SER A 102 -12.24 -21.86 7.82
C SER A 102 -13.08 -21.52 9.04
N GLY A 103 -14.25 -20.89 8.85
CA GLY A 103 -15.05 -20.32 9.93
C GLY A 103 -14.35 -19.21 10.72
N LYS A 104 -13.24 -18.66 10.20
CA LYS A 104 -12.45 -17.61 10.86
C LYS A 104 -12.80 -16.24 10.33
N GLN A 105 -12.59 -15.22 11.16
CA GLN A 105 -12.72 -13.83 10.75
C GLN A 105 -11.74 -13.50 9.63
N GLN A 106 -12.27 -12.91 8.56
CA GLN A 106 -11.50 -12.43 7.41
C GLN A 106 -11.14 -10.95 7.59
N ALA A 107 -9.99 -10.56 7.06
CA ALA A 107 -9.53 -9.18 7.04
C ALA A 107 -9.07 -8.78 5.64
N MET A 108 -9.26 -7.50 5.28
CA MET A 108 -8.71 -6.97 4.05
C MET A 108 -7.21 -6.73 4.20
N ILE A 109 -6.44 -7.35 3.32
CA ILE A 109 -5.02 -7.14 3.13
C ILE A 109 -4.84 -6.08 2.04
N VAL A 110 -4.11 -5.03 2.37
CA VAL A 110 -3.67 -4.01 1.43
C VAL A 110 -2.21 -4.26 1.12
N LEU A 111 -1.91 -4.54 -0.14
CA LEU A 111 -0.56 -4.68 -0.64
C LEU A 111 -0.08 -3.35 -1.20
N GLY A 112 1.04 -2.85 -0.69
CA GLY A 112 1.80 -1.78 -1.31
C GLY A 112 2.67 -2.37 -2.42
N MET A 113 2.55 -1.82 -3.62
CA MET A 113 3.26 -2.29 -4.81
C MET A 113 4.40 -1.34 -5.18
N GLY A 114 5.28 -1.79 -6.08
CA GLY A 114 6.31 -0.95 -6.69
C GLY A 114 7.19 -0.23 -5.65
N LYS A 115 7.23 1.10 -5.73
CA LYS A 115 8.06 1.92 -4.84
C LYS A 115 7.60 1.89 -3.39
N LEU A 116 6.29 1.88 -3.16
CA LEU A 116 5.74 1.79 -1.80
C LEU A 116 6.07 0.45 -1.16
N GLY A 117 5.94 -0.63 -1.93
CA GLY A 117 6.27 -1.97 -1.46
C GLY A 117 7.74 -2.14 -1.11
N GLY A 118 8.64 -1.46 -1.83
CA GLY A 118 10.09 -1.43 -1.58
C GLY A 118 10.61 -0.36 -0.62
N TYR A 119 9.75 0.38 0.10
CA TYR A 119 10.13 1.51 0.97
C TYR A 119 10.95 2.63 0.28
N GLU A 120 10.70 2.83 -1.01
CA GLU A 120 11.39 3.80 -1.86
C GLU A 120 10.40 4.80 -2.49
N LEU A 121 9.31 5.10 -1.78
CA LEU A 121 8.27 6.01 -2.26
C LEU A 121 8.81 7.44 -2.39
N ASN A 122 8.46 8.12 -3.49
CA ASN A 122 8.75 9.55 -3.65
C ASN A 122 7.64 10.41 -3.04
N VAL A 123 7.98 11.62 -2.58
CA VAL A 123 7.03 12.56 -1.94
C VAL A 123 5.79 12.87 -2.80
N SER A 124 5.96 12.94 -4.12
CA SER A 124 4.87 13.25 -5.07
C SER A 124 4.30 12.03 -5.79
N SER A 125 4.76 10.82 -5.48
CA SER A 125 4.33 9.59 -6.15
C SER A 125 2.90 9.20 -5.75
N ASP A 126 2.22 8.54 -6.69
CA ASP A 126 1.01 7.78 -6.42
C ASP A 126 1.35 6.56 -5.56
N ILE A 127 0.39 6.09 -4.76
CA ILE A 127 0.51 4.82 -4.05
C ILE A 127 -0.18 3.72 -4.85
N ASP A 128 0.61 2.76 -5.31
CA ASP A 128 0.11 1.59 -6.04
C ASP A 128 -0.39 0.54 -5.04
N LEU A 129 -1.69 0.26 -5.03
CA LEU A 129 -2.32 -0.65 -4.08
C LEU A 129 -3.04 -1.82 -4.76
N ILE A 130 -3.03 -2.97 -4.09
CA ILE A 130 -3.89 -4.12 -4.40
C ILE A 130 -4.61 -4.53 -3.13
N PHE A 131 -5.91 -4.82 -3.23
CA PHE A 131 -6.69 -5.32 -2.11
C PHE A 131 -6.98 -6.79 -2.28
N CYS A 132 -6.78 -7.56 -1.22
CA CYS A 132 -7.13 -8.97 -1.18
C CYS A 132 -7.65 -9.41 0.18
N TYR A 133 -8.23 -10.60 0.24
CA TYR A 133 -8.64 -11.28 1.45
C TYR A 133 -8.43 -12.78 1.26
N ALA A 134 -8.30 -13.53 2.36
CA ALA A 134 -7.91 -14.93 2.26
C ALA A 134 -9.00 -15.78 1.61
N GLU A 135 -10.23 -15.65 2.07
CA GLU A 135 -11.28 -16.62 1.78
C GLU A 135 -12.67 -16.01 1.54
N ASP A 136 -13.41 -16.59 0.60
CA ASP A 136 -14.81 -16.26 0.38
C ASP A 136 -15.69 -16.70 1.56
N GLY A 137 -16.93 -16.21 1.58
CA GLY A 137 -17.85 -16.41 2.69
C GLY A 137 -18.78 -15.21 2.87
N GLU A 138 -19.35 -15.08 4.06
CA GLU A 138 -20.33 -14.06 4.38
C GLU A 138 -20.05 -13.40 5.74
N THR A 139 -20.58 -12.19 5.90
CA THR A 139 -20.53 -11.50 7.18
C THR A 139 -21.50 -12.13 8.18
N GLN A 140 -21.00 -12.47 9.36
CA GLN A 140 -21.81 -12.87 10.49
C GLN A 140 -22.37 -11.64 11.21
N THR A 141 -23.70 -11.50 11.20
CA THR A 141 -24.41 -10.44 11.91
C THR A 141 -24.64 -10.80 13.37
N THR A 142 -24.56 -9.80 14.24
CA THR A 142 -24.87 -9.93 15.69
C THR A 142 -26.17 -9.27 16.09
N ASP A 143 -26.71 -8.37 15.23
CA ASP A 143 -27.99 -7.71 15.41
C ASP A 143 -28.89 -7.94 14.18
N SER A 144 -30.19 -8.07 14.45
CA SER A 144 -31.27 -8.05 13.46
C SER A 144 -31.28 -6.83 12.54
N SER A 145 -30.74 -5.69 12.98
CA SER A 145 -30.65 -4.47 12.16
C SER A 145 -29.51 -4.51 11.13
N GLN A 146 -28.55 -5.43 11.29
CA GLN A 146 -27.41 -5.54 10.37
C GLN A 146 -27.80 -6.32 9.13
N ARG A 147 -27.25 -5.91 7.98
CA ARG A 147 -27.45 -6.62 6.71
C ARG A 147 -26.20 -7.42 6.37
N SER A 148 -26.36 -8.75 6.27
CA SER A 148 -25.31 -9.64 5.78
C SER A 148 -24.93 -9.31 4.33
N LEU A 149 -23.63 -9.40 4.03
CA LEU A 149 -23.00 -9.25 2.73
C LEU A 149 -22.06 -10.43 2.50
N SER A 150 -21.82 -10.78 1.24
CA SER A 150 -20.68 -11.65 0.92
C SER A 150 -19.36 -10.94 1.25
N ASN A 151 -18.31 -11.69 1.57
CA ASN A 151 -16.98 -11.15 1.84
C ASN A 151 -16.49 -10.29 0.67
N HIS A 152 -16.67 -10.76 -0.57
CA HIS A 152 -16.33 -10.00 -1.77
C HIS A 152 -17.04 -8.64 -1.82
N GLU A 153 -18.36 -8.59 -1.55
CA GLU A 153 -19.12 -7.34 -1.55
C GLU A 153 -18.69 -6.42 -0.40
N TYR A 154 -18.51 -6.98 0.79
CA TYR A 154 -18.05 -6.25 1.98
C TYR A 154 -16.70 -5.56 1.71
N PHE A 155 -15.69 -6.32 1.27
CA PHE A 155 -14.36 -5.78 1.01
C PHE A 155 -14.32 -4.88 -0.22
N SER A 156 -15.17 -5.12 -1.23
CA SER A 156 -15.32 -4.18 -2.36
C SER A 156 -15.82 -2.82 -1.90
N ARG A 157 -16.80 -2.77 -0.99
CA ARG A 157 -17.33 -1.52 -0.42
C ARG A 157 -16.29 -0.85 0.48
N LEU A 158 -15.61 -1.62 1.32
CA LEU A 158 -14.53 -1.13 2.19
C LEU A 158 -13.38 -0.53 1.37
N GLY A 159 -12.92 -1.21 0.33
CA GLY A 159 -11.88 -0.73 -0.58
C GLY A 159 -12.25 0.59 -1.28
N LYS A 160 -13.49 0.74 -1.75
CA LYS A 160 -13.99 2.00 -2.33
C LYS A 160 -13.96 3.14 -1.30
N LYS A 161 -14.42 2.89 -0.07
CA LYS A 161 -14.37 3.86 1.03
C LYS A 161 -12.93 4.25 1.37
N LEU A 162 -12.02 3.29 1.40
CA LEU A 162 -10.60 3.53 1.69
C LEU A 162 -9.95 4.41 0.62
N ILE A 163 -10.17 4.10 -0.67
CA ILE A 163 -9.68 4.93 -1.79
C ILE A 163 -10.21 6.36 -1.66
N ALA A 164 -11.51 6.53 -1.39
CA ALA A 164 -12.10 7.85 -1.22
C ALA A 164 -11.47 8.62 -0.04
N ALA A 165 -11.35 7.99 1.13
CA ALA A 165 -10.77 8.63 2.32
C ALA A 165 -9.34 9.14 2.08
N ILE A 166 -8.54 8.40 1.30
CA ILE A 166 -7.14 8.72 1.02
C ILE A 166 -6.98 9.74 -0.11
N SER A 167 -7.76 9.61 -1.19
CA SER A 167 -7.51 10.31 -2.47
C SER A 167 -8.45 11.49 -2.75
N GLU A 168 -9.59 11.59 -2.06
CA GLU A 168 -10.52 12.68 -2.25
C GLU A 168 -9.86 14.03 -1.89
N VAL A 169 -9.99 14.98 -2.83
CA VAL A 169 -9.47 16.34 -2.69
C VAL A 169 -10.50 17.18 -1.95
N THR A 170 -10.10 17.73 -0.81
CA THR A 170 -10.91 18.61 0.03
C THR A 170 -10.22 19.97 0.23
N GLU A 171 -10.81 20.88 1.01
CA GLU A 171 -10.18 22.15 1.41
C GLU A 171 -8.78 21.94 2.04
N ASP A 172 -8.58 20.81 2.72
CA ASP A 172 -7.32 20.46 3.36
C ASP A 172 -6.35 19.73 2.44
N GLY A 173 -6.74 19.45 1.19
CA GLY A 173 -5.99 18.66 0.21
C GLY A 173 -6.43 17.19 0.21
N TYR A 174 -5.48 16.30 -0.06
CA TYR A 174 -5.63 14.83 -0.09
C TYR A 174 -4.47 14.17 0.66
N SER A 175 -4.63 12.91 1.09
CA SER A 175 -3.57 12.15 1.78
C SER A 175 -2.61 11.52 0.78
N PHE A 176 -3.10 10.75 -0.20
CA PHE A 176 -2.29 10.27 -1.33
C PHE A 176 -3.17 10.09 -2.55
N ARG A 177 -2.59 10.22 -3.74
CA ARG A 177 -3.22 9.73 -4.96
C ARG A 177 -3.05 8.21 -5.01
N VAL A 178 -4.10 7.48 -5.35
CA VAL A 178 -4.12 6.02 -5.34
C VAL A 178 -4.19 5.49 -6.76
N ASP A 179 -3.30 4.56 -7.10
CA ASP A 179 -3.35 3.79 -8.34
C ASP A 179 -3.68 2.32 -8.03
N MET A 180 -4.66 1.77 -8.76
CA MET A 180 -5.14 0.40 -8.63
C MET A 180 -4.86 -0.42 -9.90
N ALA A 181 -4.05 0.09 -10.84
CA ALA A 181 -3.84 -0.51 -12.16
C ALA A 181 -3.09 -1.84 -12.11
N LEU A 182 -2.32 -2.11 -11.05
CA LEU A 182 -1.53 -3.33 -10.89
C LEU A 182 -2.32 -4.54 -10.35
N ARG A 183 -3.61 -4.35 -10.02
CA ARG A 183 -4.47 -5.46 -9.58
C ARG A 183 -4.75 -6.44 -10.73
N PRO A 184 -5.07 -7.71 -10.44
CA PRO A 184 -5.44 -8.69 -11.47
C PRO A 184 -6.49 -8.14 -12.45
N ASN A 185 -6.27 -8.34 -13.75
CA ASN A 185 -7.09 -7.78 -14.85
C ASN A 185 -7.13 -6.24 -14.94
N GLY A 186 -6.25 -5.54 -14.20
CA GLY A 186 -6.13 -4.09 -14.21
C GLY A 186 -7.47 -3.38 -13.97
N ALA A 187 -7.77 -2.34 -14.76
CA ALA A 187 -8.99 -1.53 -14.63
C ALA A 187 -10.29 -2.33 -14.81
N SER A 188 -10.26 -3.41 -15.59
CA SER A 188 -11.42 -4.27 -15.87
C SER A 188 -11.64 -5.33 -14.80
N GLY A 189 -10.67 -5.53 -13.91
CA GLY A 189 -10.73 -6.50 -12.82
C GLY A 189 -11.55 -6.03 -11.62
N PRO A 190 -11.95 -6.99 -10.77
CA PRO A 190 -12.57 -6.67 -9.49
C PRO A 190 -11.63 -5.79 -8.65
N LEU A 191 -12.21 -4.94 -7.80
CA LEU A 191 -11.41 -4.03 -6.97
C LEU A 191 -10.61 -4.77 -5.90
N VAL A 192 -11.19 -5.86 -5.39
CA VAL A 192 -10.62 -6.74 -4.39
C VAL A 192 -10.69 -8.17 -4.93
N ALA A 193 -9.73 -9.02 -4.58
CA ALA A 193 -9.72 -10.42 -4.99
C ALA A 193 -9.47 -11.34 -3.79
N SER A 194 -10.15 -12.49 -3.75
CA SER A 194 -9.78 -13.57 -2.82
C SER A 194 -8.42 -14.17 -3.22
N PHE A 195 -7.77 -14.91 -2.31
CA PHE A 195 -6.51 -15.57 -2.66
C PHE A 195 -6.69 -16.57 -3.80
N ASN A 196 -7.82 -17.28 -3.82
CA ASN A 196 -8.16 -18.20 -4.91
C ASN A 196 -8.25 -17.47 -6.26
N MET A 197 -8.92 -16.31 -6.30
CA MET A 197 -8.99 -15.49 -7.52
C MET A 197 -7.61 -15.01 -8.00
N ILE A 198 -6.72 -14.62 -7.07
CA ILE A 198 -5.35 -14.22 -7.39
C ILE A 198 -4.58 -15.42 -7.95
N GLU A 199 -4.70 -16.57 -7.31
CA GLU A 199 -4.01 -17.80 -7.69
C GLU A 199 -4.43 -18.26 -9.09
N GLU A 200 -5.73 -18.38 -9.33
CA GLU A 200 -6.29 -18.74 -10.63
C GLU A 200 -5.84 -17.76 -11.72
N TYR A 201 -5.86 -16.46 -11.44
CA TYR A 201 -5.42 -15.44 -12.39
C TYR A 201 -3.96 -15.63 -12.80
N PHE A 202 -3.06 -15.80 -11.83
CA PHE A 202 -1.63 -15.96 -12.13
C PHE A 202 -1.29 -17.31 -12.75
N LEU A 203 -2.07 -18.36 -12.46
CA LEU A 203 -1.90 -19.67 -13.10
C LEU A 203 -2.30 -19.65 -14.57
N ILE A 204 -3.42 -19.00 -14.91
CA ILE A 204 -4.01 -19.08 -16.26
C ILE A 204 -3.59 -17.92 -17.16
N GLN A 205 -3.57 -16.69 -16.63
CA GLN A 205 -3.49 -15.45 -17.43
C GLN A 205 -2.31 -14.55 -17.08
N GLY A 206 -1.67 -14.76 -15.92
CA GLY A 206 -0.67 -13.86 -15.37
C GLY A 206 0.57 -13.73 -16.25
N ARG A 207 0.78 -12.54 -16.79
CA ARG A 207 1.91 -12.21 -17.66
C ARG A 207 3.20 -12.03 -16.86
N GLU A 208 4.34 -12.20 -17.51
CA GLU A 208 5.66 -12.17 -16.87
C GLU A 208 5.93 -10.82 -16.20
N TRP A 209 5.51 -9.71 -16.83
CA TRP A 209 5.70 -8.37 -16.27
C TRP A 209 4.82 -8.13 -15.03
N GLU A 210 3.63 -8.75 -14.95
CA GLU A 210 2.74 -8.65 -13.77
C GLU A 210 3.38 -9.39 -12.60
N ARG A 211 3.88 -10.60 -12.87
CA ARG A 211 4.64 -11.38 -11.88
C ARG A 211 5.86 -10.62 -11.36
N TYR A 212 6.58 -9.93 -12.25
CA TYR A 212 7.70 -9.08 -11.86
C TYR A 212 7.28 -7.89 -10.98
N ALA A 213 6.16 -7.23 -11.30
CA ALA A 213 5.64 -6.14 -10.46
C ALA A 213 5.32 -6.61 -9.03
N TRP A 214 4.86 -7.86 -8.88
CA TRP A 214 4.56 -8.48 -7.59
C TRP A 214 5.78 -8.85 -6.75
N VAL A 215 7.00 -8.82 -7.30
CA VAL A 215 8.24 -9.04 -6.51
C VAL A 215 8.38 -8.01 -5.39
N LYS A 216 8.01 -6.76 -5.66
CA LYS A 216 8.00 -5.68 -4.68
C LYS A 216 6.70 -5.59 -3.87
N ALA A 217 5.74 -6.51 -4.05
CA ALA A 217 4.52 -6.51 -3.27
C ALA A 217 4.83 -6.74 -1.79
N ARG A 218 4.28 -5.89 -0.93
CA ARG A 218 4.42 -5.97 0.53
C ARG A 218 3.06 -5.74 1.19
N ALA A 219 2.66 -6.63 2.09
CA ALA A 219 1.49 -6.41 2.91
C ALA A 219 1.70 -5.26 3.89
N MET A 220 0.80 -4.28 3.83
CA MET A 220 0.75 -3.12 4.75
C MET A 220 -0.26 -3.36 5.89
N THR A 221 -1.22 -4.26 5.66
CA THR A 221 -2.30 -4.63 6.59
C THR A 221 -2.57 -6.13 6.51
N GLY A 222 -3.39 -6.65 7.42
CA GLY A 222 -3.66 -8.09 7.54
C GLY A 222 -3.08 -8.67 8.81
N ASN A 223 -3.40 -9.93 9.09
CA ASN A 223 -2.78 -10.69 10.16
C ASN A 223 -1.63 -11.55 9.61
N ASP A 224 -0.68 -11.92 10.48
CA ASP A 224 0.52 -12.65 10.09
C ASP A 224 0.20 -14.01 9.44
N TYR A 225 -0.90 -14.65 9.85
CA TYR A 225 -1.30 -15.95 9.32
C TYR A 225 -1.73 -15.85 7.85
N ASP A 226 -2.60 -14.90 7.52
CA ASP A 226 -3.09 -14.70 6.15
C ASP A 226 -1.99 -14.14 5.24
N ILE A 227 -1.11 -13.28 5.79
CA ILE A 227 0.06 -12.80 5.05
C ILE A 227 0.99 -13.96 4.71
N ALA A 228 1.30 -14.83 5.69
CA ALA A 228 2.12 -16.01 5.46
C ALA A 228 1.44 -17.00 4.49
N ALA A 229 0.12 -17.13 4.53
CA ALA A 229 -0.64 -17.94 3.58
C ALA A 229 -0.57 -17.36 2.16
N LEU A 230 -0.72 -16.05 2.01
CA LEU A 230 -0.56 -15.34 0.73
C LEU A 230 0.83 -15.59 0.14
N GLU A 231 1.88 -15.39 0.93
CA GLU A 231 3.29 -15.59 0.51
C GLU A 231 3.59 -17.04 0.09
N LYS A 232 2.88 -18.02 0.66
CA LYS A 232 3.03 -19.44 0.32
C LYS A 232 2.18 -19.87 -0.87
N SER A 233 1.27 -19.03 -1.37
CA SER A 233 0.41 -19.42 -2.50
C SER A 233 1.26 -19.77 -3.72
N SER A 234 0.81 -20.77 -4.49
CA SER A 234 1.60 -21.27 -5.61
C SER A 234 1.84 -20.20 -6.68
N ALA A 235 0.94 -19.22 -6.77
CA ALA A 235 1.06 -18.05 -7.62
C ALA A 235 2.26 -17.17 -7.28
N LEU A 236 2.57 -16.96 -5.99
CA LEU A 236 3.76 -16.21 -5.57
C LEU A 236 5.04 -17.05 -5.63
N SER A 237 4.96 -18.35 -5.36
CA SER A 237 6.10 -19.27 -5.53
C SER A 237 6.55 -19.36 -7.01
N SER A 238 5.60 -19.31 -7.94
CA SER A 238 5.85 -19.27 -9.39
C SER A 238 6.60 -18.00 -9.85
N ILE A 239 6.57 -16.90 -9.07
CA ILE A 239 7.29 -15.67 -9.38
C ILE A 239 8.81 -15.90 -9.27
N VAL A 240 9.24 -16.64 -8.25
CA VAL A 240 10.67 -16.93 -8.00
C VAL A 240 11.25 -17.83 -9.09
N VAL A 241 10.47 -18.83 -9.55
CA VAL A 241 10.90 -19.75 -10.62
C VAL A 241 11.09 -19.02 -11.95
N ILE A 242 10.23 -18.06 -12.28
CA ILE A 242 10.34 -17.28 -13.52
C ILE A 242 11.55 -16.36 -13.50
N LEU A 243 11.93 -15.78 -12.36
CA LEU A 243 13.16 -14.99 -12.23
C LEU A 243 14.42 -15.81 -12.54
N ILE A 244 14.47 -17.08 -12.11
CA ILE A 244 15.58 -17.99 -12.40
C ILE A 244 15.62 -18.32 -13.90
N MET A 245 14.47 -18.61 -14.51
CA MET A 245 14.38 -18.94 -15.95
C MET A 245 14.64 -17.73 -16.85
N ALA A 246 14.19 -16.53 -16.48
CA ALA A 246 14.46 -15.29 -17.21
C ALA A 246 15.95 -14.89 -17.16
N ARG A 247 16.70 -15.33 -16.14
CA ARG A 247 18.18 -15.21 -16.10
C ARG A 247 18.88 -16.15 -17.08
N LEU A 248 18.22 -17.23 -17.50
CA LEU A 248 18.77 -18.27 -18.39
C LEU A 248 18.34 -18.12 -19.86
N ILE A 249 17.32 -17.30 -20.16
CA ILE A 249 16.82 -17.09 -21.52
C ILE A 249 17.16 -15.66 -21.97
N PRO A 250 18.06 -15.46 -22.95
CA PRO A 250 18.39 -14.14 -23.48
C PRO A 250 17.31 -13.69 -24.47
N CYS A 251 16.11 -13.38 -23.98
CA CYS A 251 15.05 -12.76 -24.78
C CYS A 251 14.42 -11.58 -24.05
N ALA A 252 15.19 -10.50 -23.90
CA ALA A 252 14.67 -9.17 -23.63
C ALA A 252 14.57 -8.39 -24.96
N PRO A 253 13.42 -8.50 -25.66
CA PRO A 253 12.80 -7.27 -26.17
C PRO A 253 11.27 -7.37 -26.22
N CYS A 254 10.60 -7.72 -25.12
CA CYS A 254 9.13 -7.81 -25.08
C CYS A 254 8.52 -7.18 -23.82
N MET A 255 9.08 -6.09 -23.29
CA MET A 255 8.34 -5.22 -22.37
C MET A 255 7.49 -4.26 -23.22
N PRO A 256 6.14 -4.31 -23.14
CA PRO A 256 5.32 -3.28 -23.77
C PRO A 256 5.61 -1.95 -23.07
N ARG A 257 5.99 -0.92 -23.83
CA ARG A 257 6.09 0.46 -23.37
C ARG A 257 4.71 1.01 -23.00
N TYR A 258 4.16 0.63 -21.86
CA TYR A 258 3.06 1.36 -21.24
C TYR A 258 3.66 2.48 -20.38
N GLY A 259 3.53 3.73 -20.85
CA GLY A 259 3.94 4.93 -20.11
C GLY A 259 4.65 6.03 -20.92
N GLN A 260 5.08 5.78 -22.16
CA GLN A 260 5.65 6.85 -23.02
C GLN A 260 4.59 7.45 -23.94
N LYS A 261 3.67 8.24 -23.39
CA LYS A 261 3.02 9.29 -24.18
C LYS A 261 3.85 10.58 -24.00
N SER A 262 4.63 10.92 -25.03
CA SER A 262 5.35 12.18 -25.20
C SER A 262 6.36 12.58 -24.10
N CYS A 263 7.55 11.98 -24.12
CA CYS A 263 8.74 12.61 -23.51
C CYS A 263 9.87 12.64 -24.53
N ALA A 264 9.83 13.61 -25.44
CA ALA A 264 10.99 14.02 -26.21
C ALA A 264 11.94 14.82 -25.28
N ARG A 265 13.18 14.34 -25.16
CA ARG A 265 14.38 14.99 -24.59
C ARG A 265 14.32 15.45 -23.11
N LYS A 266 14.84 14.59 -22.23
CA LYS A 266 15.82 14.89 -21.14
C LYS A 266 16.23 13.57 -20.46
N PRO A 267 17.47 13.41 -19.96
CA PRO A 267 17.85 12.20 -19.21
C PRO A 267 16.99 12.10 -17.95
N ASN A 268 16.15 11.08 -17.88
CA ASN A 268 15.26 10.85 -16.76
C ASN A 268 15.98 9.97 -15.72
N ILE A 269 16.19 10.50 -14.52
CA ILE A 269 16.85 9.82 -13.39
C ILE A 269 16.13 8.49 -13.04
N GLN A 270 14.83 8.40 -13.31
CA GLN A 270 14.01 7.22 -12.98
C GLN A 270 14.37 5.95 -13.77
N SER A 271 14.94 6.05 -14.98
CA SER A 271 15.27 4.85 -15.77
C SER A 271 16.57 4.17 -15.34
N ALA A 272 17.40 4.81 -14.51
CA ALA A 272 18.72 4.31 -14.13
C ALA A 272 18.76 3.58 -12.78
N ALA A 273 17.77 3.79 -11.90
CA ALA A 273 17.80 3.29 -10.51
C ALA A 273 17.11 1.93 -10.29
N ILE A 274 16.37 1.42 -11.27
CA ILE A 274 15.57 0.19 -11.11
C ILE A 274 16.48 -1.04 -10.98
N THR A 275 17.69 -1.04 -11.54
CA THR A 275 18.53 -2.24 -11.66
C THR A 275 19.29 -2.64 -10.39
N SER A 276 19.61 -1.73 -9.46
CA SER A 276 20.52 -2.04 -8.33
C SER A 276 19.83 -2.48 -7.04
N SER A 277 18.62 -1.98 -6.73
CA SER A 277 17.91 -2.34 -5.49
C SER A 277 17.18 -3.69 -5.55
N LEU A 278 16.93 -4.19 -6.76
CA LEU A 278 16.21 -5.44 -7.00
C LEU A 278 17.02 -6.70 -6.70
N ASP A 279 18.34 -6.65 -6.92
CA ASP A 279 19.21 -7.82 -6.73
C ASP A 279 19.30 -8.22 -5.25
N VAL A 280 19.17 -7.27 -4.32
CA VAL A 280 19.28 -7.52 -2.88
C VAL A 280 17.98 -8.12 -2.32
N VAL A 281 16.83 -7.53 -2.62
CA VAL A 281 15.53 -7.99 -2.09
C VAL A 281 15.16 -9.38 -2.60
N ALA A 282 15.43 -9.67 -3.88
CA ALA A 282 15.21 -11.01 -4.44
C ALA A 282 16.14 -12.06 -3.82
N TYR A 283 17.39 -11.69 -3.51
CA TYR A 283 18.39 -12.57 -2.90
C TYR A 283 18.10 -12.88 -1.42
N GLU A 284 17.65 -11.89 -0.64
CA GLU A 284 17.28 -12.10 0.76
C GLU A 284 16.04 -12.99 0.93
N ARG A 285 15.01 -12.81 0.06
CA ARG A 285 13.84 -13.71 0.03
C ARG A 285 14.20 -15.13 -0.42
N TRP A 286 15.15 -15.30 -1.34
CA TRP A 286 15.68 -16.63 -1.71
C TRP A 286 16.39 -17.32 -0.55
N ASN A 287 17.25 -16.60 0.19
CA ASN A 287 17.95 -17.15 1.36
C ASN A 287 16.99 -17.52 2.51
N PHE A 288 15.90 -16.76 2.68
CA PHE A 288 14.86 -17.09 3.66
C PHE A 288 14.19 -18.43 3.35
N TRP A 289 13.78 -18.65 2.09
CA TRP A 289 13.14 -19.91 1.66
C TRP A 289 14.06 -21.13 1.75
N HIS A 290 15.36 -20.98 1.45
CA HIS A 290 16.32 -22.08 1.56
C HIS A 290 16.61 -22.52 3.00
N ARG A 291 16.43 -21.64 4.00
CA ARG A 291 16.64 -21.97 5.42
C ARG A 291 15.51 -22.79 6.04
N PHE A 292 14.32 -22.83 5.43
CA PHE A 292 13.17 -23.60 5.90
C PHE A 292 12.89 -24.87 5.08
N SER A 293 13.78 -25.20 4.13
CA SER A 293 13.64 -26.36 3.25
C SER A 293 14.63 -27.50 3.57
N ASN A 294 15.15 -27.57 4.80
CA ASN A 294 15.92 -28.70 5.33
C ASN A 294 15.35 -29.15 6.67
#